data_AF-A0A822HCF4-F1
#
_entry.id   AF-A0A822HCF4-F1
#
_cell.length_a   1.000
_cell.length_b   1.000
_cell.length_c   1.000
_cell.angle_alpha   90.00
_cell.angle_beta   90.00
_cell.angle_gamma   90.00
#
_symmetry.space_group_name_H-M   'P 1'
#
loop_
_entity.id
_entity.type
_entity.pdbx_description
1 polymer ?
#
loop_
_entity_poly.entity_id
_entity_poly.type
_entity_poly.pdbx_seq_one_letter_code
_entity_poly.pdbx_strand_id
1 'polypeptide(L)'
;METKLGKQELIKSGGGVSGILHPFNIYLAGPHKGLEQKLVIGEIDLSQLGIIKVFIDSAGHYSRPEVLQNDINDVPIWPDEKKMTFPIKKAPTLNKNQEGDTAVIADAE
;
A
#
# COMPACT_ATOMS: atom_id res chain seq x y z
N MET A 1 -29.55 6.66 -1.90
CA MET A 1 -28.18 6.92 -1.44
C MET A 1 -28.20 8.04 -0.41
N GLU A 2 -28.74 9.20 -0.76
CA GLU A 2 -28.90 10.36 0.14
C GLU A 2 -29.72 10.08 1.41
N THR A 3 -30.79 9.29 1.30
CA THR A 3 -31.62 8.87 2.44
C THR A 3 -30.93 7.92 3.43
N LYS A 4 -29.86 7.23 3.03
CA LYS A 4 -29.12 6.29 3.90
C LYS A 4 -27.74 6.78 4.33
N LEU A 5 -27.06 7.55 3.47
CA LEU A 5 -25.69 8.04 3.69
C LEU A 5 -25.61 9.56 3.87
N GLY A 6 -26.71 10.29 3.72
CA GLY A 6 -26.69 11.76 3.63
C GLY A 6 -26.26 12.28 2.26
N LYS A 7 -26.35 13.59 2.07
CA LYS A 7 -25.90 14.27 0.86
C LYS A 7 -24.39 14.09 0.70
N GLN A 8 -23.95 13.53 -0.42
CA GLN A 8 -22.55 13.16 -0.63
C GLN A 8 -22.00 13.85 -1.89
N GLU A 9 -20.99 14.71 -1.70
CA GLU A 9 -20.39 15.49 -2.79
C GLU A 9 -19.22 14.76 -3.48
N LEU A 10 -18.53 13.90 -2.73
CA LEU A 10 -17.30 13.23 -3.18
C LEU A 10 -17.56 11.86 -3.82
N ILE A 11 -18.57 11.13 -3.32
CA ILE A 11 -18.91 9.78 -3.77
C ILE A 11 -20.31 9.84 -4.37
N LYS A 12 -20.35 10.08 -5.69
CA LYS A 12 -21.58 10.12 -6.47
C LYS A 12 -21.97 8.71 -6.90
N SER A 13 -23.27 8.49 -7.10
CA SER A 13 -23.75 7.29 -7.79
C SER A 13 -23.11 7.22 -9.18
N GLY A 14 -22.60 6.03 -9.56
CA GLY A 14 -21.90 5.85 -10.85
C GLY A 14 -20.43 6.29 -10.86
N GLY A 15 -19.75 6.30 -9.71
CA GLY A 15 -18.33 6.68 -9.56
C GLY A 15 -17.32 5.61 -9.97
N GLY A 16 -17.77 4.42 -10.41
CA GLY A 16 -16.88 3.39 -10.92
C GLY A 16 -16.36 3.76 -12.30
N VAL A 17 -15.06 3.58 -12.52
CA VAL A 17 -14.43 3.69 -13.84
C VAL A 17 -13.85 2.33 -14.19
N SER A 18 -14.32 1.73 -15.28
CA SER A 18 -13.83 0.43 -15.75
C SER A 18 -13.19 0.59 -17.13
N GLY A 19 -11.99 0.07 -17.31
CA GLY A 19 -11.27 0.13 -18.58
C GLY A 19 -10.12 -0.86 -18.60
N ILE A 20 -9.67 -1.20 -19.80
CA ILE A 20 -8.52 -2.06 -20.05
C ILE A 20 -7.44 -1.17 -20.65
N LEU A 21 -6.28 -1.10 -20.01
CA LEU A 21 -5.14 -0.32 -20.50
C LEU A 21 -4.09 -1.24 -21.11
N HIS A 22 -3.62 -0.85 -22.29
CA HIS A 22 -2.38 -1.31 -22.86
C HIS A 22 -1.20 -0.84 -22.00
N PRO A 23 -0.12 -1.64 -21.85
CA PRO A 23 1.04 -1.25 -21.03
C PRO A 23 1.75 0.04 -21.50
N PHE A 24 1.49 0.49 -22.73
CA PHE A 24 1.93 1.79 -23.25
C PHE A 24 0.90 2.92 -23.03
N ASN A 25 0.07 2.80 -21.98
CA ASN A 25 -0.90 3.80 -21.52
C ASN A 25 -2.01 4.19 -22.51
N ILE A 26 -2.45 3.25 -23.33
CA ILE A 26 -3.58 3.43 -24.28
C ILE A 26 -4.77 2.61 -23.78
N TYR A 27 -6.00 3.12 -23.84
CA TYR A 27 -7.19 2.31 -23.55
C TYR A 27 -7.45 1.32 -24.70
N LEU A 28 -7.39 0.02 -24.41
CA LEU A 28 -7.85 -1.04 -25.31
C LEU A 28 -9.38 -1.16 -25.29
N ALA A 29 -9.99 -0.87 -24.14
CA ALA A 29 -11.43 -0.80 -23.97
C ALA A 29 -11.81 0.15 -22.83
N GLY A 30 -12.94 0.83 -22.95
CA GLY A 30 -13.35 1.87 -22.01
C GLY A 30 -12.62 3.21 -22.23
N PRO A 31 -12.51 4.08 -21.22
CA PRO A 31 -13.06 3.92 -19.87
C PRO A 31 -14.58 4.08 -19.87
N HIS A 32 -15.29 3.08 -19.37
CA HIS A 32 -16.72 3.19 -19.06
C HIS A 32 -16.89 3.93 -17.72
N LYS A 33 -17.77 4.93 -17.72
CA LYS A 33 -18.04 5.81 -16.57
C LYS A 33 -19.55 6.04 -16.46
N GLY A 34 -20.01 6.46 -15.29
CA GLY A 34 -21.40 6.88 -15.07
C GLY A 34 -22.29 5.80 -14.48
N LEU A 35 -23.61 5.97 -14.63
CA LEU A 35 -24.62 5.17 -13.94
C LEU A 35 -24.98 3.86 -14.65
N GLU A 36 -24.64 3.75 -15.94
CA GLU A 36 -24.97 2.59 -16.75
C GLU A 36 -24.10 1.39 -16.36
N GLN A 37 -24.70 0.20 -16.28
CA GLN A 37 -23.93 -1.04 -16.18
C GLN A 37 -23.58 -1.54 -17.57
N LYS A 38 -22.29 -1.77 -17.82
CA LYS A 38 -21.80 -2.21 -19.11
C LYS A 38 -20.66 -3.21 -18.96
N LEU A 39 -20.66 -4.23 -19.81
CA LEU A 39 -19.52 -5.12 -19.97
C LEU A 39 -18.47 -4.45 -20.86
N VAL A 40 -17.27 -4.26 -20.32
CA VAL A 40 -16.12 -3.70 -21.06
C VAL A 40 -15.27 -4.87 -21.55
N ILE A 41 -15.15 -4.99 -22.88
CA ILE A 41 -14.43 -6.08 -23.55
C ILE A 41 -13.32 -5.47 -24.40
N GLY A 42 -12.13 -6.05 -24.34
CA GLY A 42 -11.00 -5.67 -25.18
C GLY A 42 -10.13 -6.89 -25.48
N GLU A 43 -9.37 -6.81 -26.57
CA GLU A 43 -8.42 -7.85 -26.98
C GLU A 43 -7.02 -7.51 -26.48
N ILE A 44 -6.30 -8.53 -26.03
CA ILE A 44 -4.95 -8.39 -25.50
C ILE A 44 -4.01 -9.19 -26.38
N ASP A 45 -3.07 -8.49 -27.02
CA ASP A 45 -2.00 -9.09 -27.79
C ASP A 45 -0.72 -9.17 -26.93
N LEU A 46 -0.41 -10.38 -26.46
CA LEU A 46 0.75 -10.63 -25.62
C LEU A 46 2.08 -10.51 -26.38
N SER A 47 2.07 -10.54 -27.72
CA SER A 47 3.30 -10.40 -28.52
C SER A 47 3.94 -9.01 -28.37
N GLN A 48 3.15 -8.00 -27.98
CA GLN A 48 3.59 -6.62 -27.80
C GLN A 48 4.39 -6.40 -26.51
N LEU A 49 4.37 -7.33 -25.56
CA LEU A 49 5.08 -7.19 -24.28
C LEU A 49 6.60 -7.10 -24.45
N GLY A 50 7.16 -7.80 -25.43
CA GLY A 50 8.60 -7.86 -25.65
C GLY A 50 9.20 -6.48 -25.92
N ILE A 51 8.60 -5.73 -26.87
CA ILE A 51 9.09 -4.39 -27.21
C ILE A 51 8.86 -3.40 -26.06
N ILE A 52 7.75 -3.53 -25.32
CA ILE A 52 7.46 -2.63 -24.20
C ILE A 52 8.47 -2.79 -23.08
N LYS A 53 8.92 -4.02 -22.80
CA LYS A 53 9.96 -4.26 -21.78
C LYS A 53 11.32 -3.67 -22.13
N VAL A 54 11.60 -3.36 -23.40
CA VAL A 54 12.81 -2.60 -23.74
C VAL A 54 12.72 -1.18 -23.18
N PHE A 55 11.54 -0.54 -23.26
CA PHE A 55 11.32 0.83 -22.80
C PHE A 55 10.94 0.94 -21.32
N ILE A 56 10.22 -0.04 -20.77
CA ILE A 56 9.61 0.01 -19.44
C ILE A 56 9.94 -1.28 -18.68
N ASP A 57 11.13 -1.31 -18.05
CA ASP A 57 11.59 -2.44 -17.24
C ASP A 57 12.17 -2.00 -15.89
N SER A 58 11.27 -1.77 -14.93
CA SER A 58 11.62 -1.34 -13.57
C SER A 58 12.31 -2.40 -12.72
N ALA A 59 12.09 -3.68 -13.02
CA ALA A 59 12.64 -4.80 -12.24
C ALA A 59 13.97 -5.31 -12.80
N GLY A 60 14.25 -5.10 -14.09
CA GLY A 60 15.51 -5.47 -14.73
C GLY A 60 16.48 -4.29 -14.85
N HIS A 61 16.71 -3.79 -16.06
CA HIS A 61 17.86 -2.91 -16.34
C HIS A 61 17.79 -1.51 -15.72
N TYR A 62 16.58 -1.02 -15.40
CA TYR A 62 16.42 0.22 -14.64
C TYR A 62 16.45 0.00 -13.12
N SER A 63 16.54 -1.25 -12.65
CA SER A 63 16.62 -1.55 -11.22
C SER A 63 17.96 -1.10 -10.64
N ARG A 64 17.91 -0.56 -9.42
CA ARG A 64 19.07 -0.13 -8.63
C ARG A 64 19.09 -0.91 -7.31
N PRO A 65 19.44 -2.22 -7.34
CA PRO A 65 19.42 -3.07 -6.16
C PRO A 65 20.44 -2.65 -5.09
N GLU A 66 21.43 -1.84 -5.44
CA GLU A 66 22.35 -1.21 -4.49
C GLU A 66 21.73 -0.01 -3.76
N VAL A 67 20.62 0.55 -4.27
CA VAL A 67 19.91 1.68 -3.66
C VAL A 67 18.69 1.20 -2.86
N LEU A 68 17.84 0.37 -3.47
CA LEU A 68 16.62 -0.14 -2.84
C LEU A 68 16.41 -1.61 -3.21
N GLN A 69 16.18 -2.42 -2.19
CA GLN A 69 15.81 -3.82 -2.31
C GLN A 69 14.39 -4.01 -1.79
N ASN A 70 13.55 -4.70 -2.57
CA ASN A 70 12.18 -5.01 -2.20
C ASN A 70 12.03 -6.52 -1.99
N ASP A 71 12.35 -6.97 -0.78
CA ASP A 71 12.26 -8.38 -0.41
C ASP A 71 10.82 -8.76 -0.04
N ILE A 72 10.35 -9.88 -0.59
CA ILE A 72 9.03 -10.43 -0.32
C ILE A 72 9.22 -11.74 0.44
N ASN A 73 8.53 -11.87 1.57
CA ASN A 73 8.35 -13.18 2.20
C ASN A 73 7.16 -13.86 1.54
N ASP A 74 7.44 -14.82 0.65
CA ASP A 74 6.46 -15.57 -0.13
C ASP A 74 6.04 -16.90 0.54
N VAL A 75 6.48 -17.14 1.79
CA VAL A 75 6.05 -18.30 2.56
C VAL A 75 4.55 -18.17 2.89
N PRO A 76 3.73 -19.22 2.66
CA PRO A 76 2.35 -19.23 3.09
C PRO A 76 2.30 -19.23 4.62
N ILE A 77 1.86 -18.12 5.22
CA ILE A 77 1.73 -17.97 6.66
C ILE A 77 0.24 -17.92 7.00
N TRP A 78 -0.25 -18.89 7.76
CA TRP A 78 -1.60 -18.84 8.30
C TRP A 78 -1.72 -17.72 9.36
N PRO A 79 -2.91 -17.13 9.59
CA PRO A 79 -3.07 -16.02 10.53
C PRO A 79 -2.55 -16.29 11.95
N ASP A 80 -2.60 -17.55 12.39
CA ASP A 80 -2.11 -18.06 13.67
C ASP A 80 -0.60 -18.35 13.69
N GLU A 81 0.03 -18.46 12.52
CA GLU A 81 1.47 -18.69 12.35
C GLU A 81 2.28 -17.40 12.15
N LYS A 82 1.63 -16.23 12.27
CA LYS A 82 2.31 -14.92 12.18
C LYS A 82 3.36 -14.78 13.29
N LYS A 83 4.60 -15.12 12.96
CA LYS A 83 5.76 -14.77 13.79
C LYS A 83 5.92 -13.26 13.73
N MET A 84 5.88 -12.57 14.88
CA MET A 84 6.29 -11.18 15.01
C MET A 84 7.79 -11.08 14.69
N THR A 85 8.14 -10.90 13.41
CA THR A 85 9.53 -10.83 12.95
C THR A 85 10.10 -9.43 12.91
N PHE A 86 9.30 -8.41 13.21
CA PHE A 86 9.85 -7.07 13.40
C PHE A 86 10.67 -7.07 14.70
N PRO A 87 11.96 -6.70 14.67
CA PRO A 87 12.71 -6.51 15.88
C PRO A 87 12.07 -5.35 16.62
N ILE A 88 11.32 -5.65 17.69
CA ILE A 88 10.97 -4.64 18.69
C ILE A 88 12.33 -4.17 19.21
N LYS A 89 12.77 -2.97 18.84
CA LYS A 89 13.88 -2.31 19.54
C LYS A 89 13.50 -2.38 21.02
N LYS A 90 14.24 -3.16 21.83
CA LYS A 90 14.01 -3.21 23.27
C LYS A 90 13.95 -1.76 23.73
N ALA A 91 12.82 -1.36 24.32
CA ALA A 91 12.73 -0.07 24.99
C ALA A 91 13.91 0.02 25.97
N PRO A 92 14.56 1.19 26.09
CA PRO A 92 15.68 1.33 27.02
C PRO A 92 15.19 0.88 28.40
N THR A 93 15.86 -0.13 28.96
CA THR A 93 15.57 -0.61 30.30
C THR A 93 15.83 0.55 31.26
N LEU A 94 14.77 1.07 31.87
CA LEU A 94 14.90 1.95 33.03
C LEU A 94 15.70 1.18 34.08
N ASN A 95 16.93 1.65 34.32
CA ASN A 95 17.81 1.10 35.32
C ASN A 95 17.20 1.45 36.69
N LYS A 96 16.32 0.58 37.20
CA LYS A 96 15.90 0.64 38.60
C LYS A 96 17.09 0.15 39.40
N ASN A 97 17.94 1.07 39.84
CA ASN A 97 18.85 0.95 40.97
C ASN A 97 19.53 2.31 41.20
N GLN A 98 18.82 3.23 41.86
CA GLN A 98 19.45 4.11 42.86
C GLN A 98 18.46 4.18 44.03
N GLU A 99 18.77 3.39 45.06
CA GLU A 99 18.18 3.53 46.39
C GLU A 99 18.54 4.91 46.94
N GLY A 100 17.56 5.61 47.50
CA GLY A 100 17.79 6.69 48.46
C GLY A 100 17.78 8.11 47.90
N ASP A 101 16.62 8.59 47.44
CA ASP A 101 16.31 10.03 47.52
C ASP A 101 15.16 10.22 48.52
N THR A 102 15.52 10.37 49.79
CA THR A 102 14.66 10.95 50.81
C THR A 102 14.34 12.39 50.41
N ALA A 103 13.06 12.66 50.12
CA ALA A 103 12.55 14.01 50.01
C ALA A 103 12.67 14.71 51.37
N VAL A 104 13.68 15.56 51.53
CA VAL A 104 13.73 16.56 52.59
C VAL A 104 12.81 17.70 52.19
N ILE A 105 11.71 17.84 52.94
CA ILE A 105 10.85 19.01 52.90
C ILE A 105 11.64 20.11 53.62
N ALA A 106 12.11 21.11 52.88
CA ALA A 106 12.65 22.31 53.51
C ALA A 106 11.47 23.16 53.98
N ASP A 107 11.28 23.18 55.30
CA ASP A 107 10.36 24.10 55.96
C ASP A 107 10.88 25.55 55.84
N ALA A 108 9.92 26.47 55.84
CA ALA A 108 10.08 27.90 55.68
C ALA A 108 10.91 28.55 56.80
N GLU A 109 11.86 29.41 56.43
CA GLU A 109 12.13 30.75 56.99
C GLU A 109 13.08 31.53 56.08
#